data_AF-A0A4D8PRR5-F1
#
_entry.id   AF-A0A4D8PRR5-F1
#
_cell.length_a   1.000
_cell.length_b   1.000
_cell.length_c   1.000
_cell.angle_alpha   90.00
_cell.angle_beta   90.00
_cell.angle_gamma   90.00
#
_symmetry.space_group_name_H-M   'P 1'
#
loop_
_entity.id
_entity.type
_entity.pdbx_description
1 polymer ?
#
loop_
_entity_poly.entity_id
_entity_poly.type
_entity_poly.pdbx_seq_one_letter_code
_entity_poly.pdbx_strand_id
1 'polypeptide(L)'
;MIFETRHLVFTNSALKKAFGWYQKVPNQNDLPLGLIASVVPKSDGGVVVMVQQGAAKVRDVAFMPSKTLGILLLFCRRQKIPIPRDADKDIFPSDDGIMLTIRGSCSTTAPPP
;
A
#
# COMPACT_ATOMS: atom_id res chain seq x y z
N MET A 1 -29.17 6.33 -2.12
CA MET A 1 -27.81 5.97 -1.64
C MET A 1 -27.09 5.25 -2.76
N ILE A 2 -25.85 5.64 -3.05
CA ILE A 2 -25.01 5.04 -4.10
C ILE A 2 -23.80 4.38 -3.43
N PHE A 3 -23.37 3.22 -3.91
CA PHE A 3 -22.13 2.58 -3.49
C PHE A 3 -21.09 2.66 -4.61
N GLU A 4 -19.87 3.05 -4.25
CA GLU A 4 -18.71 3.10 -5.14
C GLU A 4 -17.69 2.07 -4.67
N THR A 5 -17.26 1.16 -5.57
CA THR A 5 -16.15 0.26 -5.30
C THR A 5 -15.01 0.56 -6.27
N ARG A 6 -13.80 0.77 -5.74
CA ARG A 6 -12.58 0.96 -6.52
C ARG A 6 -11.56 -0.10 -6.19
N HIS A 7 -10.91 -0.63 -7.23
CA HIS A 7 -9.77 -1.53 -7.10
C HIS A 7 -8.52 -0.83 -7.59
N LEU A 8 -7.50 -0.75 -6.73
CA LEU A 8 -6.17 -0.29 -7.09
C LEU A 8 -5.21 -1.48 -7.03
N VAL A 9 -4.61 -1.82 -8.16
CA VAL A 9 -3.64 -2.91 -8.25
C VAL A 9 -2.23 -2.33 -8.17
N PHE A 10 -1.50 -2.74 -7.14
CA PHE A 10 -0.09 -2.42 -6.95
C PHE A 10 0.75 -3.58 -7.45
N THR A 11 1.29 -3.44 -8.66
CA THR A 11 2.27 -4.40 -9.20
C THR A 11 3.53 -4.42 -8.35
N ASN A 12 4.35 -5.46 -8.49
CA ASN A 12 5.62 -5.56 -7.76
C ASN A 12 6.50 -4.31 -7.92
N SER A 13 6.55 -3.75 -9.14
CA SER A 13 7.28 -2.52 -9.42
C SER A 13 6.76 -1.29 -8.64
N ALA A 14 5.43 -1.18 -8.47
CA ALA A 14 4.80 -0.14 -7.68
C ALA A 14 5.06 -0.35 -6.18
N LEU A 15 5.01 -1.60 -5.71
CA LEU A 15 5.35 -1.96 -4.33
C LEU A 15 6.80 -1.58 -4.00
N LYS A 16 7.77 -1.93 -4.84
CA LYS A 16 9.18 -1.55 -4.63
C LYS A 16 9.34 -0.02 -4.49
N LYS A 17 8.63 0.76 -5.31
CA LYS A 17 8.61 2.22 -5.21
C LYS A 17 7.95 2.69 -3.90
N ALA A 18 6.81 2.12 -3.51
CA ALA A 18 6.11 2.47 -2.28
C ALA A 18 6.99 2.24 -1.04
N PHE A 19 7.63 1.07 -0.95
CA PHE A 19 8.55 0.76 0.15
C PHE A 19 9.84 1.58 0.10
N GLY A 20 10.36 1.91 -1.09
CA GLY A 20 11.49 2.84 -1.25
C GLY A 20 11.16 4.27 -0.81
N TRP A 21 9.90 4.71 -0.94
CA TRP A 21 9.42 5.97 -0.35
C TRP A 21 9.30 5.86 1.17
N TYR A 22 8.79 4.73 1.66
CA TYR A 22 8.65 4.49 3.10
C TYR A 22 9.98 4.49 3.85
N GLN A 23 11.06 3.94 3.25
CA GLN A 23 12.43 4.03 3.80
C GLN A 23 12.90 5.46 4.09
N LYS A 24 12.33 6.45 3.41
CA LYS A 24 12.71 7.87 3.52
C LYS A 24 11.79 8.66 4.45
N VAL A 25 10.79 8.01 5.06
CA VAL A 25 9.86 8.67 5.99
C VAL A 25 10.62 8.97 7.28
N PRO A 26 10.65 10.23 7.77
CA PRO A 26 11.32 10.55 9.01
C PRO A 26 10.79 9.71 10.18
N ASN A 27 11.69 9.28 11.07
CA ASN A 27 11.39 8.55 12.30
C ASN A 27 10.73 7.16 12.11
N GLN A 28 10.67 6.61 10.91
CA GLN A 28 10.44 5.18 10.76
C GLN A 28 11.72 4.45 11.18
N ASN A 29 11.61 3.26 11.78
CA ASN A 29 12.78 2.42 12.07
C ASN A 29 12.60 0.98 11.59
N ASP A 30 11.41 0.68 11.06
CA ASP A 30 10.98 -0.69 10.73
C ASP A 30 11.69 -1.22 9.47
N LEU A 31 12.00 -0.35 8.51
CA LEU A 31 12.62 -0.71 7.24
C LEU A 31 14.02 -0.08 7.10
N PRO A 32 15.12 -0.82 7.14
CA PRO A 32 16.45 -0.24 7.03
C PRO A 32 16.68 0.37 5.64
N LEU A 33 17.57 1.37 5.56
CA LEU A 33 17.99 1.96 4.29
C LEU A 33 18.78 0.95 3.45
N GLY A 34 18.53 0.94 2.14
CA GLY A 34 19.16 0.06 1.16
C GLY A 34 18.32 -0.05 -0.11
N LEU A 35 18.80 -0.81 -1.09
CA LEU A 35 18.05 -1.07 -2.32
C LEU A 35 16.93 -2.08 -2.04
N ILE A 36 15.68 -1.75 -2.37
CA ILE A 36 14.57 -2.72 -2.31
C ILE A 36 14.73 -3.72 -3.47
N ALA A 37 15.26 -4.90 -3.16
CA ALA A 37 15.52 -5.95 -4.14
C ALA A 37 14.23 -6.61 -4.63
N SER A 38 13.27 -6.81 -3.75
CA SER A 38 11.94 -7.38 -4.06
C SER A 38 10.94 -7.10 -2.93
N VAL A 39 9.65 -7.24 -3.24
CA VAL A 39 8.56 -7.23 -2.28
C VAL A 39 7.69 -8.44 -2.57
N VAL A 40 7.45 -9.29 -1.58
CA VAL A 40 6.66 -10.52 -1.72
C VAL A 40 5.39 -10.38 -0.90
N PRO A 41 4.21 -10.28 -1.54
CA PRO A 41 2.93 -10.31 -0.86
C PRO A 41 2.71 -11.64 -0.14
N LYS A 42 2.10 -11.59 1.04
CA LYS A 42 1.64 -12.75 1.80
C LYS A 42 0.14 -12.94 1.62
N SER A 43 -0.34 -14.16 1.90
CA SER A 43 -1.76 -14.53 1.79
C SER A 43 -2.67 -13.68 2.69
N ASP A 44 -2.14 -13.16 3.80
CA ASP A 44 -2.86 -12.32 4.76
C ASP A 44 -2.91 -10.84 4.36
N GLY A 45 -2.31 -10.44 3.23
CA GLY A 45 -2.15 -9.04 2.81
C GLY A 45 -0.92 -8.34 3.40
N GLY A 46 -0.15 -9.02 4.25
CA GLY A 46 1.17 -8.58 4.67
C GLY A 46 2.17 -8.64 3.51
N VAL A 47 3.39 -8.18 3.75
CA VAL A 47 4.49 -8.34 2.79
C VAL A 47 5.79 -8.74 3.47
N VAL A 48 6.68 -9.37 2.73
CA VAL A 48 8.11 -9.44 3.05
C VAL A 48 8.86 -8.56 2.07
N VAL A 49 9.69 -7.64 2.58
CA VAL A 49 10.51 -6.74 1.79
C VAL A 49 11.96 -7.19 1.91
N MET A 50 12.59 -7.53 0.78
CA MET A 50 14.03 -7.82 0.75
C MET A 50 14.80 -6.53 0.49
N VAL A 51 15.70 -6.18 1.41
CA VAL A 51 16.54 -4.97 1.34
C VAL A 51 18.00 -5.37 1.22
N GLN A 52 18.66 -4.88 0.17
CA GLN A 52 20.10 -5.06 -0.02
C GLN A 52 20.86 -3.84 0.54
N GLN A 53 21.74 -4.08 1.51
CA GLN A 53 22.61 -3.10 2.18
C GLN A 53 24.07 -3.33 1.76
N GLY A 54 24.43 -2.96 0.53
CA GLY A 54 25.77 -3.20 -0.03
C GLY A 54 25.90 -4.56 -0.72
N ALA A 55 27.14 -5.00 -0.99
CA ALA A 55 27.40 -6.12 -1.90
C ALA A 55 26.92 -7.48 -1.39
N ALA A 56 26.92 -7.74 -0.07
CA ALA A 56 26.68 -9.08 0.48
C ALA A 56 25.58 -9.16 1.57
N LYS A 57 25.00 -8.02 1.99
CA LYS A 57 24.04 -8.01 3.11
C LYS A 57 22.62 -7.85 2.60
N VAL A 58 21.86 -8.93 2.62
CA VAL A 58 20.41 -8.93 2.35
C VAL A 58 19.67 -9.07 3.68
N ARG A 59 18.59 -8.31 3.84
CA ARG A 59 17.70 -8.39 5.00
C ARG A 59 16.26 -8.53 4.55
N ASP A 60 15.55 -9.44 5.20
CA ASP A 60 14.12 -9.62 5.01
C ASP A 60 13.37 -8.93 6.13
N VAL A 61 12.43 -8.06 5.77
CA VAL A 61 11.60 -7.31 6.71
C VAL A 61 10.14 -7.63 6.45
N ALA A 62 9.48 -8.24 7.43
CA ALA A 62 8.07 -8.57 7.35
C ALA A 62 7.20 -7.42 7.86
N PHE A 63 6.14 -7.11 7.12
CA PHE A 63 5.12 -6.13 7.49
C PHE A 63 3.77 -6.82 7.65
N MET A 64 3.07 -6.45 8.72
CA MET A 64 1.67 -6.83 8.92
C MET A 64 0.75 -6.13 7.90
N PRO A 65 -0.43 -6.72 7.60
CA PRO A 65 -1.37 -6.15 6.63
C PRO A 65 -1.76 -4.69 6.93
N SER A 66 -1.98 -4.35 8.21
CA SER A 66 -2.33 -2.99 8.64
C SER A 66 -1.23 -1.97 8.30
N LYS A 67 0.03 -2.34 8.50
CA LYS A 67 1.18 -1.49 8.18
C LYS A 67 1.39 -1.39 6.67
N THR A 68 1.23 -2.50 5.95
CA THR A 68 1.24 -2.51 4.47
C THR A 68 0.19 -1.56 3.91
N LEU A 69 -1.07 -1.64 4.36
CA LEU A 69 -2.14 -0.74 3.95
C LEU A 69 -1.76 0.73 4.20
N GLY A 70 -1.25 1.05 5.39
CA GLY A 70 -0.80 2.42 5.71
C GLY A 70 0.29 2.94 4.75
N ILE A 71 1.25 2.09 4.38
CA ILE A 71 2.32 2.44 3.42
C ILE A 71 1.74 2.67 2.02
N LEU A 72 0.81 1.82 1.57
CA LEU A 72 0.16 1.97 0.26
C LEU A 72 -0.69 3.25 0.19
N LEU A 73 -1.42 3.59 1.26
CA LEU A 73 -2.18 4.83 1.35
C LEU A 73 -1.27 6.07 1.34
N LEU A 74 -0.13 6.01 2.03
CA LEU A 74 0.88 7.07 1.96
C LEU A 74 1.40 7.23 0.53
N PHE A 75 1.66 6.12 -0.17
CA PHE A 75 2.11 6.14 -1.54
C PHE A 75 1.03 6.73 -2.48
N CYS A 76 -0.24 6.34 -2.35
CA CYS A 76 -1.35 6.95 -3.09
C CYS A 76 -1.40 8.46 -2.90
N ARG A 77 -1.29 8.94 -1.64
CA ARG A 77 -1.26 10.37 -1.33
C ARG A 77 -0.09 11.08 -2.03
N ARG A 78 1.10 10.46 -2.08
CA ARG A 78 2.28 11.01 -2.80
C ARG A 78 2.06 11.05 -4.31
N GLN A 79 1.38 10.05 -4.87
CA GLN A 79 1.02 10.00 -6.29
C GLN A 79 -0.22 10.85 -6.63
N LYS A 80 -0.78 11.59 -5.66
CA LYS A 80 -2.01 12.38 -5.82
C LYS A 80 -3.21 11.55 -6.26
N ILE A 81 -3.26 10.27 -5.90
CA ILE A 81 -4.40 9.40 -6.12
C ILE A 81 -5.40 9.63 -4.97
N PRO A 82 -6.60 10.18 -5.22
CA PRO A 82 -7.55 10.50 -4.18
C PRO A 82 -8.21 9.24 -3.63
N ILE A 83 -8.07 9.03 -2.31
CA ILE A 83 -8.70 7.92 -1.58
C ILE A 83 -9.75 8.53 -0.62
N PRO A 84 -11.01 8.06 -0.62
CA PRO A 84 -12.03 8.64 0.24
C PRO A 84 -11.71 8.33 1.70
N ARG A 85 -11.83 9.33 2.56
CA ARG A 85 -11.46 9.21 3.97
C ARG A 85 -12.34 8.16 4.67
N ASP A 86 -13.64 8.26 4.45
CA ASP A 86 -14.68 7.49 5.16
C ASP A 86 -15.09 6.21 4.43
N ALA A 87 -14.32 5.80 3.41
CA ALA A 87 -14.51 4.51 2.73
C ALA A 87 -13.82 3.37 3.49
N ASP A 88 -14.41 2.18 3.44
CA ASP A 88 -13.76 0.95 3.88
C ASP A 88 -12.60 0.60 2.95
N LYS A 89 -11.51 0.05 3.51
CA LYS A 89 -10.25 -0.20 2.80
C LYS A 89 -9.69 -1.55 3.22
N ASP A 90 -9.59 -2.46 2.27
CA ASP A 90 -9.02 -3.80 2.46
C ASP A 90 -7.92 -4.07 1.44
N ILE A 91 -6.91 -4.85 1.83
CA ILE A 91 -5.86 -5.31 0.91
C ILE A 91 -5.88 -6.82 0.78
N PHE A 92 -5.65 -7.29 -0.43
CA PHE A 92 -5.56 -8.70 -0.77
C PHE A 92 -4.34 -8.96 -1.65
N PRO A 93 -3.67 -10.11 -1.50
CA PRO A 93 -2.68 -10.53 -2.49
C PRO A 93 -3.34 -10.68 -3.87
N SER A 94 -2.58 -10.37 -4.90
CA SER A 94 -2.92 -10.57 -6.31
C SER A 94 -1.73 -11.22 -7.01
N ASP A 95 -1.94 -11.85 -8.16
CA ASP A 95 -0.93 -12.62 -8.88
C ASP A 95 0.40 -11.87 -9.08
N ASP A 96 0.35 -10.55 -9.30
CA ASP A 96 1.53 -9.69 -9.50
C ASP A 96 1.74 -8.63 -8.40
N GLY A 97 1.08 -8.77 -7.24
CA GLY A 97 1.28 -7.83 -6.13
C GLY A 97 0.14 -7.77 -5.11
N ILE A 98 -0.37 -6.56 -4.85
CA ILE A 98 -1.45 -6.33 -3.87
C ILE A 98 -2.57 -5.54 -4.53
N MET A 99 -3.80 -5.99 -4.32
CA MET A 99 -5.01 -5.24 -4.66
C MET A 99 -5.56 -4.54 -3.42
N LEU A 100 -5.72 -3.22 -3.48
CA LEU A 100 -6.46 -2.43 -2.51
C LEU A 100 -7.90 -2.26 -3.02
N THR A 101 -8.85 -2.73 -2.24
CA THR A 101 -10.29 -2.53 -2.47
C THR A 101 -10.78 -1.41 -1.58
N ILE A 102 -11.45 -0.42 -2.17
CA ILE A 102 -12.01 0.74 -1.49
C ILE A 102 -13.52 0.73 -1.72
N ARG A 103 -14.31 0.73 -0.65
CA ARG A 103 -15.78 0.75 -0.72
C ARG A 103 -16.31 2.00 -0.03
N GLY A 104 -16.91 2.89 -0.80
CA GLY A 104 -17.50 4.13 -0.31
C GLY A 104 -19.02 4.14 -0.50
N SER A 105 -19.72 4.85 0.38
CA SER A 105 -21.13 5.18 0.20
C SER A 105 -21.33 6.67 0.01
N CYS A 106 -22.18 7.04 -0.94
CA CYS A 106 -22.57 8.42 -1.20
C CYS A 106 -24.07 8.59 -0.93
N SER A 107 -24.40 9.52 -0.04
CA SER A 107 -25.79 9.91 0.24
C SER A 107 -26.35 10.72 -0.92
N THR A 108 -27.58 10.44 -1.32
CA THR A 108 -28.30 11.19 -2.36
C THR A 108 -29.29 12.13 -1.68
N THR A 109 -29.15 13.43 -1.89
CA THR A 109 -30.14 14.45 -1.47
C THR A 109 -31.06 14.79 -2.64
N ALA A 110 -32.32 15.09 -2.34
CA ALA A 110 -33.24 15.63 -3.34
C ALA A 110 -32.72 17.00 -3.83
N PRO A 111 -32.97 17.37 -5.11
CA PRO A 111 -32.66 18.71 -5.60
C PRO A 111 -33.40 19.77 -4.75
N PRO A 112 -32.80 20.96 -4.55
CA PRO A 112 -33.47 22.05 -3.85
C PRO A 112 -34.77 22.45 -4.58
N PRO A 113 -35.80 22.90 -3.85
CA PRO A 113 -37.07 23.33 -4.42
C PRO A 113 -36.94 24.56 -5.32
#